data_AF-A0A6I5WJ51-F1
#
_entry.id   AF-A0A6I5WJ51-F1
#
_cell.length_a   1.000
_cell.length_b   1.000
_cell.length_c   1.000
_cell.angle_alpha   90.00
_cell.angle_beta   90.00
_cell.angle_gamma   90.00
#
_symmetry.space_group_name_H-M   'P 1'
#
loop_
_entity.id
_entity.type
_entity.pdbx_description
1 polymer ?
#
loop_
_entity_poly.entity_id
_entity_poly.type
_entity_poly.pdbx_seq_one_letter_code
_entity_poly.pdbx_strand_id
1 'polypeptide(L)'
;MTTESVPTGLWSADDVEELTEMLAARRSRLWQLTQPADIAAWVFADSEPAPLDPPPAALDGDWADGLDEPQRAAWALAGWVARMTVPEAALTAGGHWLLSRVTDGHGPLLRLTVGVLETLGVYESGEEVWLRVAAAPIGLAMDAGAADLDEWGRRGIDMRNDRTKTLAEEKLLLTCPDIDTALWLLRQPPVMAAARMLNAWVAAGPFPFESRYRPEVAGRAWQAAETLLAGAAATETGGERGFDREYAGSAVPPELPAQRSFDADAYRAGVSEHDRLCRALIDHLTADGVRVGAGLHGVPVDLAWRDADGRQFIAEVKSVLEVNEVEQLRLGLGQVLEYRHRLAARGIVVVPVLVVSRCTDRAWPVICGDNRVILLQGQGTSDWTAALTKGRQPDAGVGATAGADVSLGRDKA
;
A
#
# COMPACT_ATOMS: atom_id res chain seq x y z
N MET A 1 6.40 -26.73 -16.10
CA MET A 1 5.84 -26.69 -14.74
C MET A 1 5.08 -25.38 -14.64
N THR A 2 3.77 -25.49 -14.68
CA THR A 2 2.81 -24.38 -14.63
C THR A 2 2.81 -23.81 -13.22
N THR A 3 3.16 -22.54 -13.10
CA THR A 3 2.97 -21.73 -11.89
C THR A 3 1.47 -21.58 -11.67
N GLU A 4 0.91 -22.41 -10.79
CA GLU A 4 -0.42 -22.22 -10.23
C GLU A 4 -0.43 -20.87 -9.48
N SER A 5 -1.43 -20.06 -9.79
CA SER A 5 -1.75 -18.83 -9.08
C SER A 5 -2.03 -19.13 -7.61
N VAL A 6 -1.27 -18.50 -6.71
CA VAL A 6 -1.50 -18.52 -5.26
C VAL A 6 -2.94 -18.06 -4.96
N PRO A 7 -3.71 -18.75 -4.09
CA PRO A 7 -5.09 -18.40 -3.80
C PRO A 7 -5.20 -17.04 -3.10
N THR A 8 -6.23 -16.27 -3.47
CA THR A 8 -6.77 -15.18 -2.66
C THR A 8 -7.22 -15.68 -1.29
N GLY A 9 -6.72 -15.05 -0.23
CA GLY A 9 -7.13 -15.28 1.17
C GLY A 9 -6.35 -16.38 1.89
N LEU A 10 -5.16 -16.06 2.41
CA LEU A 10 -4.39 -16.96 3.32
C LEU A 10 -5.17 -17.30 4.60
N TRP A 11 -6.14 -16.48 4.97
CA TRP A 11 -6.93 -16.57 6.19
C TRP A 11 -8.41 -16.62 5.84
N SER A 12 -9.17 -17.37 6.62
CA SER A 12 -10.61 -17.56 6.53
C SER A 12 -11.35 -16.78 7.63
N ALA A 13 -12.68 -16.73 7.54
CA ALA A 13 -13.50 -16.19 8.63
C ALA A 13 -13.36 -17.00 9.92
N ASP A 14 -13.13 -18.31 9.79
CA ASP A 14 -12.95 -19.22 10.92
C ASP A 14 -11.65 -18.89 11.69
N ASP A 15 -10.57 -18.48 10.99
CA ASP A 15 -9.32 -18.05 11.63
C ASP A 15 -9.53 -16.77 12.48
N VAL A 16 -10.39 -15.86 12.00
CA VAL A 16 -10.76 -14.64 12.74
C VAL A 16 -11.62 -14.99 13.96
N GLU A 17 -12.57 -15.90 13.82
CA GLU A 17 -13.44 -16.35 14.91
C GLU A 17 -12.64 -17.09 15.99
N GLU A 18 -11.74 -18.01 15.60
CA GLU A 18 -10.87 -18.73 16.54
C GLU A 18 -10.00 -17.75 17.34
N LEU A 19 -9.35 -16.80 16.67
CA LEU A 19 -8.55 -15.80 17.37
C LEU A 19 -9.41 -14.90 18.27
N THR A 20 -10.63 -14.58 17.85
CA THR A 20 -11.60 -13.82 18.66
C THR A 20 -11.92 -14.55 19.97
N GLU A 21 -12.25 -15.84 19.89
CA GLU A 21 -12.55 -16.67 21.07
C GLU A 21 -11.33 -16.76 21.99
N MET A 22 -10.15 -16.99 21.44
CA MET A 22 -8.89 -17.05 22.19
C MET A 22 -8.59 -15.75 22.95
N LEU A 23 -8.81 -14.60 22.30
CA LEU A 23 -8.63 -13.28 22.93
C LEU A 23 -9.72 -13.00 23.98
N ALA A 24 -10.98 -13.30 23.66
CA ALA A 24 -12.13 -13.07 24.54
C ALA A 24 -12.07 -13.91 25.83
N ALA A 25 -11.45 -15.10 25.78
CA ALA A 25 -11.22 -15.93 26.95
C ALA A 25 -10.30 -15.26 28.01
N ARG A 26 -9.63 -14.16 27.67
CA ARG A 26 -8.71 -13.46 28.57
C ARG A 26 -9.33 -12.28 29.28
N ARG A 27 -8.95 -12.13 30.54
CA ARG A 27 -9.17 -10.89 31.29
C ARG A 27 -8.07 -9.89 30.96
N SER A 28 -8.39 -8.89 30.15
CA SER A 28 -7.45 -7.82 29.79
C SER A 28 -8.02 -6.43 30.06
N ARG A 29 -7.13 -5.48 30.39
CA ARG A 29 -7.46 -4.04 30.38
C ARG A 29 -7.58 -3.49 28.96
N LEU A 30 -6.99 -4.15 27.98
CA LEU A 30 -7.07 -3.76 26.56
C LEU A 30 -8.54 -3.69 26.10
N TRP A 31 -9.40 -4.54 26.66
CA TRP A 31 -10.83 -4.61 26.33
C TRP A 31 -11.65 -3.38 26.79
N GLN A 32 -11.03 -2.44 27.51
CA GLN A 32 -11.63 -1.14 27.81
C GLN A 32 -11.49 -0.16 26.64
N LEU A 33 -10.59 -0.43 25.69
CA LEU A 33 -10.27 0.43 24.55
C LEU A 33 -10.78 -0.14 23.22
N THR A 34 -10.88 -1.46 23.12
CA THR A 34 -11.21 -2.19 21.88
C THR A 34 -11.93 -3.50 22.19
N GLN A 35 -12.44 -4.22 21.19
CA GLN A 35 -13.03 -5.55 21.36
C GLN A 35 -12.11 -6.66 20.82
N PRO A 36 -12.16 -7.88 21.40
CA PRO A 36 -11.42 -9.03 20.88
C PRO A 36 -11.63 -9.29 19.39
N ALA A 37 -12.88 -9.14 18.90
CA ALA A 37 -13.23 -9.33 17.50
C ALA A 37 -12.58 -8.29 16.57
N ASP A 38 -12.55 -7.02 16.99
CA ASP A 38 -11.93 -5.95 16.20
C ASP A 38 -10.42 -6.18 16.06
N ILE A 39 -9.77 -6.63 17.14
CA ILE A 39 -8.34 -6.97 17.11
C ILE A 39 -8.08 -8.20 16.25
N ALA A 40 -8.91 -9.24 16.34
CA ALA A 40 -8.77 -10.43 15.50
C ALA A 40 -8.91 -10.08 14.01
N ALA A 41 -9.92 -9.27 13.64
CA ALA A 41 -10.09 -8.80 12.28
C ALA A 41 -8.88 -7.97 11.82
N TRP A 42 -8.38 -7.07 12.66
CA TRP A 42 -7.19 -6.24 12.35
C TRP A 42 -5.91 -7.07 12.13
N VAL A 43 -5.74 -8.19 12.84
CA VAL A 43 -4.58 -9.09 12.67
C VAL A 43 -4.49 -9.60 11.23
N PHE A 44 -5.62 -9.92 10.61
CA PHE A 44 -5.69 -10.52 9.28
C PHE A 44 -6.07 -9.56 8.16
N ALA A 45 -6.43 -8.31 8.50
CA ALA A 45 -6.72 -7.26 7.53
C ALA A 45 -5.48 -6.83 6.74
N ASP A 46 -5.72 -6.15 5.61
CA ASP A 46 -4.65 -5.51 4.85
C ASP A 46 -3.82 -4.57 5.75
N SER A 47 -2.53 -4.52 5.46
CA SER A 47 -1.54 -3.93 6.34
C SER A 47 -1.56 -2.41 6.27
N GLU A 48 -2.43 -1.77 7.06
CA GLU A 48 -2.43 -0.32 7.26
C GLU A 48 -1.71 0.08 8.57
N PRO A 49 -0.85 1.12 8.56
CA PRO A 49 -0.21 1.65 9.76
C PRO A 49 -1.22 2.42 10.62
N ALA A 50 -1.02 2.41 11.94
CA ALA A 50 -1.73 3.32 12.84
C ALA A 50 -1.57 4.79 12.38
N PRO A 51 -2.62 5.63 12.49
CA PRO A 51 -2.55 7.05 12.16
C PRO A 51 -1.43 7.76 12.92
N LEU A 52 -0.82 8.78 12.32
CA LEU A 52 0.21 9.58 12.99
C LEU A 52 -0.33 10.35 14.19
N ASP A 53 -1.52 10.91 14.02
CA ASP A 53 -2.19 11.73 15.01
C ASP A 53 -3.39 10.98 15.59
N PRO A 54 -3.52 10.91 16.93
CA PRO A 54 -2.58 11.46 17.92
C PRO A 54 -1.31 10.60 18.07
N PRO A 55 -0.12 11.20 18.26
CA PRO A 55 1.08 10.43 18.57
C PRO A 55 1.04 9.94 20.03
N PRO A 56 1.77 8.85 20.37
CA PRO A 56 1.87 8.34 21.74
C PRO A 56 2.54 9.32 22.71
N ALA A 57 3.32 10.27 22.17
CA ALA A 57 3.93 11.38 22.90
C ALA A 57 4.27 12.51 21.93
N ALA A 58 4.22 13.76 22.43
CA ALA A 58 4.75 14.90 21.70
C ALA A 58 6.29 14.79 21.62
N LEU A 59 6.85 15.18 20.47
CA LEU A 59 8.28 15.35 20.29
C LEU A 59 8.59 16.83 20.09
N ASP A 60 9.54 17.34 20.85
CA ASP A 60 10.10 18.67 20.64
C ASP A 60 11.28 18.57 19.66
N GLY A 61 11.17 19.19 18.48
CA GLY A 61 12.25 19.24 17.48
C GLY A 61 12.12 18.20 16.36
N ASP A 62 13.18 18.05 15.57
CA ASP A 62 13.25 17.08 14.48
C ASP A 62 13.67 15.71 15.05
N TRP A 63 12.91 14.66 14.74
CA TRP A 63 13.24 13.30 15.15
C TRP A 63 14.62 12.84 14.65
N ALA A 64 15.13 13.41 13.54
CA ALA A 64 16.40 13.05 12.94
C ALA A 64 17.62 13.70 13.63
N ASP A 65 17.41 14.66 14.54
CA ASP A 65 18.49 15.46 15.12
C ASP A 65 19.55 14.60 15.83
N GLY A 66 20.80 14.71 15.35
CA GLY A 66 21.95 14.00 15.91
C GLY A 66 22.05 12.51 15.56
N LEU A 67 21.25 12.01 14.59
CA LEU A 67 21.34 10.64 14.09
C LEU A 67 22.07 10.58 12.74
N ASP A 68 22.93 9.58 12.57
CA ASP A 68 23.44 9.18 11.26
C ASP A 68 22.40 8.36 10.46
N GLU A 69 22.76 7.93 9.25
CA GLU A 69 21.82 7.25 8.35
C GLU A 69 21.36 5.87 8.85
N PRO A 70 22.25 4.96 9.30
CA PRO A 70 21.83 3.69 9.91
C PRO A 70 20.95 3.89 11.15
N GLN A 71 21.30 4.86 12.00
CA GLN A 71 20.46 5.22 13.15
C GLN A 71 19.07 5.67 12.69
N ARG A 72 18.99 6.58 11.71
CA ARG A 72 17.70 7.03 11.17
C ARG A 72 16.85 5.87 10.66
N ALA A 73 17.45 4.93 9.94
CA ALA A 73 16.76 3.73 9.46
C ALA A 73 16.28 2.83 10.61
N ALA A 74 17.10 2.64 11.64
CA ALA A 74 16.75 1.83 12.81
C ALA A 74 15.56 2.42 13.59
N TRP A 75 15.59 3.73 13.83
CA TRP A 75 14.50 4.47 14.48
C TRP A 75 13.21 4.42 13.66
N ALA A 76 13.32 4.57 12.33
CA ALA A 76 12.18 4.46 11.43
C ALA A 76 11.58 3.06 11.43
N LEU A 77 12.40 2.00 11.36
CA LEU A 77 11.92 0.61 11.41
C LEU A 77 11.22 0.32 12.75
N ALA A 78 11.82 0.71 13.87
CA ALA A 78 11.22 0.48 15.18
C ALA A 78 9.85 1.15 15.34
N GLY A 79 9.71 2.39 14.89
CA GLY A 79 8.45 3.11 14.89
C GLY A 79 7.42 2.51 13.92
N TRP A 80 7.86 2.11 12.74
CA TRP A 80 7.01 1.48 11.73
C TRP A 80 6.46 0.15 12.26
N VAL A 81 7.30 -0.71 12.83
CA VAL A 81 6.84 -1.97 13.43
C VAL A 81 5.85 -1.71 14.56
N ALA A 82 6.11 -0.73 15.44
CA ALA A 82 5.16 -0.38 16.50
C ALA A 82 3.78 0.01 15.93
N ARG A 83 3.75 0.87 14.90
CA ARG A 83 2.51 1.32 14.24
C ARG A 83 1.78 0.22 13.47
N MET A 84 2.52 -0.75 12.93
CA MET A 84 1.96 -1.81 12.09
C MET A 84 1.49 -3.01 12.91
N THR A 85 2.13 -3.29 14.04
CA THR A 85 2.01 -4.59 14.73
C THR A 85 1.47 -4.49 16.14
N VAL A 86 1.31 -3.30 16.73
CA VAL A 86 0.79 -3.16 18.09
C VAL A 86 -0.69 -2.74 18.06
N PRO A 87 -1.58 -3.43 18.80
CA PRO A 87 -3.00 -3.08 18.83
C PRO A 87 -3.19 -1.70 19.50
N GLU A 88 -3.97 -0.83 18.85
CA GLU A 88 -4.26 0.52 19.36
C GLU A 88 -2.99 1.29 19.77
N ALA A 89 -1.92 1.17 18.97
CA ALA A 89 -0.55 1.50 19.38
C ALA A 89 -0.41 2.89 20.03
N ALA A 90 -1.05 3.93 19.47
CA ALA A 90 -0.97 5.27 20.07
C ALA A 90 -1.62 5.34 21.46
N LEU A 91 -2.81 4.73 21.62
CA LEU A 91 -3.59 4.77 22.85
C LEU A 91 -3.03 3.86 23.95
N THR A 92 -2.30 2.82 23.57
CA THR A 92 -1.79 1.80 24.49
C THR A 92 -0.33 2.00 24.91
N ALA A 93 0.32 3.06 24.42
CA ALA A 93 1.71 3.38 24.73
C ALA A 93 1.93 3.62 26.23
N GLY A 94 2.93 2.96 26.80
CA GLY A 94 3.23 3.01 28.23
C GLY A 94 2.30 2.16 29.11
N GLY A 95 1.16 1.68 28.59
CA GLY A 95 0.21 0.82 29.31
C GLY A 95 0.20 -0.64 28.87
N HIS A 96 0.51 -0.92 27.59
CA HIS A 96 0.61 -2.27 27.05
C HIS A 96 1.87 -2.51 26.23
N TRP A 97 2.59 -1.46 25.88
CA TRP A 97 3.87 -1.57 25.20
C TRP A 97 4.79 -0.40 25.53
N LEU A 98 6.08 -0.58 25.28
CA LEU A 98 7.07 0.49 25.31
C LEU A 98 8.14 0.27 24.24
N LEU A 99 8.78 1.35 23.83
CA LEU A 99 10.04 1.31 23.09
C LEU A 99 11.16 1.77 24.03
N SER A 100 12.19 0.94 24.18
CA SER A 100 13.39 1.29 24.96
C SER A 100 14.57 1.47 24.03
N ARG A 101 15.42 2.45 24.32
CA ARG A 101 16.79 2.52 23.82
C ARG A 101 17.72 2.02 24.93
N VAL A 102 18.38 0.90 24.70
CA VAL A 102 19.34 0.32 25.65
C VAL A 102 20.72 0.23 24.99
N THR A 103 21.75 0.00 25.78
CA THR A 103 23.08 -0.31 25.26
C THR A 103 23.48 -1.66 25.81
N ASP A 104 23.90 -2.57 24.93
CA ASP A 104 24.46 -3.86 25.31
C ASP A 104 25.90 -4.01 24.77
N GLY A 105 26.44 -5.24 24.80
CA GLY A 105 27.80 -5.51 24.34
C GLY A 105 28.03 -5.30 22.84
N HIS A 106 26.96 -5.15 22.05
CA HIS A 106 27.00 -4.96 20.60
C HIS A 106 26.68 -3.52 20.18
N GLY A 107 26.10 -2.72 21.07
CA GLY A 107 25.91 -1.28 20.87
C GLY A 107 24.55 -0.78 21.33
N PRO A 108 24.14 0.42 20.89
CA PRO A 108 22.79 0.92 21.13
C PRO A 108 21.75 0.07 20.38
N LEU A 109 20.72 -0.37 21.10
CA LEU A 109 19.65 -1.24 20.64
C LEU A 109 18.30 -0.59 20.92
N LEU A 110 17.47 -0.46 19.88
CA LEU A 110 16.06 -0.13 20.01
C LEU A 110 15.27 -1.42 20.21
N ARG A 111 14.45 -1.46 21.25
CA ARG A 111 13.73 -2.66 21.66
C ARG A 111 12.27 -2.38 21.92
N LEU A 112 11.39 -3.00 21.13
CA LEU A 112 9.95 -2.96 21.34
C LEU A 112 9.54 -4.06 22.32
N THR A 113 8.84 -3.69 23.37
CA THR A 113 8.26 -4.63 24.33
C THR A 113 6.75 -4.48 24.34
N VAL A 114 6.01 -5.55 24.10
CA VAL A 114 4.55 -5.61 24.14
C VAL A 114 4.13 -6.63 25.19
N GLY A 115 3.29 -6.22 26.14
CA GLY A 115 2.98 -7.01 27.32
C GLY A 115 4.25 -7.37 28.10
N VAL A 116 4.53 -8.67 28.21
CA VAL A 116 5.71 -9.21 28.89
C VAL A 116 6.85 -9.61 27.94
N LEU A 117 6.69 -9.39 26.63
CA LEU A 117 7.60 -9.93 25.62
C LEU A 117 8.27 -8.82 24.83
N GLU A 118 9.57 -8.98 24.62
CA GLU A 118 10.33 -8.15 23.68
C GLU A 118 10.09 -8.70 22.27
N THR A 119 9.41 -7.96 21.40
CA THR A 119 8.91 -8.49 20.12
C THR A 119 9.76 -8.04 18.94
N LEU A 120 10.57 -6.99 19.11
CA LEU A 120 11.53 -6.50 18.13
C LEU A 120 12.79 -6.01 18.83
N GLY A 121 13.95 -6.25 18.20
CA GLY A 121 15.19 -5.53 18.46
C GLY A 121 15.86 -5.11 17.16
N VAL A 122 16.35 -3.87 17.13
CA VAL A 122 17.07 -3.28 16.00
C VAL A 122 18.28 -2.54 16.55
N TYR A 123 19.50 -2.97 16.21
CA TYR A 123 20.68 -2.20 16.58
C TYR A 123 20.74 -0.91 15.75
N GLU A 124 21.17 0.17 16.41
CA GLU A 124 21.31 1.47 15.76
C GLU A 124 22.42 1.50 14.70
N SER A 125 23.31 0.51 14.67
CA SER A 125 24.25 0.29 13.57
C SER A 125 23.57 -0.18 12.29
N GLY A 126 22.31 -0.62 12.36
CA GLY A 126 21.58 -1.26 11.26
C GLY A 126 21.98 -2.72 11.03
N GLU A 127 22.97 -3.21 11.77
CA GLU A 127 23.38 -4.61 11.77
C GLU A 127 22.42 -5.42 12.62
N GLU A 128 21.92 -6.54 12.10
CA GLU A 128 21.04 -7.46 12.79
C GLU A 128 19.71 -6.86 13.29
N VAL A 129 18.62 -7.40 12.76
CA VAL A 129 17.27 -7.15 13.26
C VAL A 129 16.68 -8.47 13.68
N TRP A 130 16.08 -8.54 14.87
CA TRP A 130 15.33 -9.71 15.27
C TRP A 130 13.89 -9.36 15.60
N LEU A 131 12.98 -10.27 15.25
CA LEU A 131 11.56 -10.17 15.52
C LEU A 131 11.04 -11.50 16.06
N ARG A 132 10.13 -11.41 17.02
CA ARG A 132 9.34 -12.55 17.48
C ARG A 132 7.99 -12.51 16.80
N VAL A 133 7.53 -13.64 16.30
CA VAL A 133 6.24 -13.78 15.63
C VAL A 133 5.52 -15.06 16.09
N ALA A 134 4.19 -15.11 15.93
CA ALA A 134 3.42 -16.33 16.16
C ALA A 134 3.78 -17.39 15.11
N ALA A 135 3.86 -18.67 15.51
CA ALA A 135 4.24 -19.73 14.57
C ALA A 135 3.13 -20.08 13.57
N ALA A 136 1.86 -20.04 14.00
CA ALA A 136 0.73 -20.55 13.23
C ALA A 136 0.56 -19.89 11.84
N PRO A 137 0.60 -18.54 11.69
CA PRO A 137 0.45 -17.93 10.37
C PRO A 137 1.62 -18.23 9.43
N ILE A 138 2.83 -18.44 9.96
CA ILE A 138 3.99 -18.86 9.16
C ILE A 138 3.83 -20.31 8.69
N GLY A 139 3.41 -21.21 9.59
CA GLY A 139 3.16 -22.62 9.25
C GLY A 139 2.11 -22.78 8.15
N LEU A 140 0.97 -22.10 8.27
CA LEU A 140 -0.09 -22.10 7.24
C LEU A 140 0.43 -21.57 5.89
N ALA A 141 1.22 -20.50 5.90
CA ALA A 141 1.80 -19.95 4.69
C ALA A 141 2.82 -20.89 4.03
N MET A 142 3.60 -21.62 4.82
CA MET A 142 4.51 -22.64 4.31
C MET A 142 3.75 -23.81 3.68
N ASP A 143 2.71 -24.30 4.35
CA ASP A 143 1.87 -25.40 3.84
C ASP A 143 1.15 -25.00 2.54
N ALA A 144 0.76 -23.73 2.42
CA ALA A 144 0.15 -23.16 1.23
C ALA A 144 1.16 -22.75 0.13
N GLY A 145 2.48 -22.88 0.37
CA GLY A 145 3.52 -22.44 -0.55
C GLY A 145 3.63 -20.91 -0.73
N ALA A 146 3.02 -20.14 0.17
CA ALA A 146 3.07 -18.67 0.21
C ALA A 146 4.32 -18.13 0.93
N ALA A 147 5.06 -18.98 1.64
CA ALA A 147 6.36 -18.65 2.25
C ALA A 147 7.44 -19.64 1.78
N ASP A 148 8.51 -19.13 1.14
CA ASP A 148 9.66 -19.92 0.68
C ASP A 148 10.84 -19.79 1.66
N LEU A 149 11.08 -20.83 2.47
CA LEU A 149 12.21 -20.87 3.40
C LEU A 149 13.58 -20.85 2.70
N ASP A 150 13.67 -21.37 1.46
CA ASP A 150 14.92 -21.31 0.72
C ASP A 150 15.21 -19.87 0.30
N GLU A 151 14.18 -19.07 -0.03
CA GLU A 151 14.35 -17.63 -0.25
C GLU A 151 14.79 -16.91 1.03
N TRP A 152 14.18 -17.25 2.16
CA TRP A 152 14.55 -16.66 3.45
C TRP A 152 16.02 -16.96 3.77
N GLY A 153 16.46 -18.21 3.59
CA GLY A 153 17.85 -18.60 3.75
C GLY A 153 18.80 -17.90 2.78
N ARG A 154 18.41 -17.73 1.50
CA ARG A 154 19.20 -16.95 0.51
C ARG A 154 19.39 -15.48 0.91
N ARG A 155 18.44 -14.91 1.66
CA ARG A 155 18.51 -13.55 2.21
C ARG A 155 19.19 -13.48 3.59
N GLY A 156 19.69 -14.61 4.10
CA GLY A 156 20.36 -14.65 5.40
C GLY A 156 19.41 -14.59 6.60
N ILE A 157 18.12 -14.85 6.39
CA ILE A 157 17.13 -14.87 7.46
C ILE A 157 17.24 -16.21 8.18
N ASP A 158 17.50 -16.16 9.49
CA ASP A 158 17.53 -17.33 10.36
C ASP A 158 16.22 -17.44 11.13
N MET A 159 15.61 -18.63 11.12
CA MET A 159 14.35 -18.92 11.79
C MET A 159 14.56 -19.99 12.85
N ARG A 160 14.22 -19.67 14.09
CA ARG A 160 14.34 -20.59 15.23
C ARG A 160 13.08 -20.63 16.06
N ASN A 161 12.84 -21.76 16.71
CA ASN A 161 11.80 -21.85 17.73
C ASN A 161 12.16 -20.98 18.93
N ASP A 162 11.28 -20.05 19.28
CA ASP A 162 11.45 -19.20 20.45
C ASP A 162 10.91 -19.91 21.70
N ARG A 163 11.83 -20.21 22.62
CA ARG A 163 11.54 -20.93 23.87
C ARG A 163 11.22 -20.02 25.06
N THR A 164 11.07 -18.72 24.83
CA THR A 164 10.72 -17.76 25.87
C THR A 164 9.32 -18.10 26.39
N LYS A 165 9.23 -18.34 27.70
CA LYS A 165 7.96 -18.63 28.36
C LYS A 165 7.12 -17.37 28.42
N THR A 166 6.07 -17.34 27.62
CA THR A 166 5.10 -16.26 27.54
C THR A 166 3.69 -16.83 27.50
N LEU A 167 2.68 -15.96 27.44
CA LEU A 167 1.30 -16.40 27.21
C LEU A 167 1.10 -17.04 25.83
N ALA A 168 1.87 -16.64 24.81
CA ALA A 168 1.87 -17.29 23.50
C ALA A 168 2.75 -18.53 23.52
N GLU A 169 2.18 -19.69 23.19
CA GLU A 169 2.82 -21.00 23.33
C GLU A 169 3.82 -21.26 22.20
N GLU A 170 3.42 -21.06 20.94
CA GLU A 170 4.26 -21.30 19.78
C GLU A 170 4.71 -20.01 19.11
N LYS A 171 6.02 -19.77 19.15
CA LYS A 171 6.65 -18.55 18.66
C LYS A 171 7.89 -18.89 17.86
N LEU A 172 8.17 -18.06 16.87
CA LEU A 172 9.38 -18.08 16.10
C LEU A 172 10.19 -16.82 16.41
N LEU A 173 11.52 -16.98 16.47
CA LEU A 173 12.49 -15.90 16.45
C LEU A 173 13.07 -15.86 15.03
N LEU A 174 12.84 -14.75 14.34
CA LEU A 174 13.42 -14.48 13.03
C LEU A 174 14.54 -13.46 13.20
N THR A 175 15.72 -13.77 12.69
CA THR A 175 16.88 -12.87 12.68
C THR A 175 17.22 -12.53 11.25
N CYS A 176 17.26 -11.24 10.93
CA CYS A 176 17.61 -10.67 9.65
C CYS A 176 19.00 -10.04 9.75
N PRO A 177 19.84 -10.10 8.70
CA PRO A 177 21.18 -9.54 8.72
C PRO A 177 21.21 -8.00 8.77
N ASP A 178 20.15 -7.36 8.26
CA ASP A 178 20.03 -5.90 8.12
C ASP A 178 18.56 -5.44 8.14
N ILE A 179 18.39 -4.11 8.18
CA ILE A 179 17.09 -3.43 8.19
C ILE A 179 16.29 -3.69 6.90
N ASP A 180 16.95 -3.70 5.74
CA ASP A 180 16.27 -3.88 4.44
C ASP A 180 15.66 -5.28 4.31
N THR A 181 16.39 -6.30 4.76
CA THR A 181 15.92 -7.68 4.81
C THR A 181 14.75 -7.82 5.79
N ALA A 182 14.82 -7.16 6.94
CA ALA A 182 13.71 -7.13 7.90
C ALA A 182 12.46 -6.46 7.32
N LEU A 183 12.61 -5.33 6.60
CA LEU A 183 11.51 -4.66 5.92
C LEU A 183 10.90 -5.52 4.82
N TRP A 184 11.72 -6.19 4.02
CA TRP A 184 11.24 -7.13 3.01
C TRP A 184 10.43 -8.26 3.65
N LEU A 185 10.92 -8.83 4.74
CA LEU A 185 10.27 -9.93 5.45
C LEU A 185 8.94 -9.48 6.07
N LEU A 186 8.92 -8.34 6.76
CA LEU A 186 7.72 -7.78 7.40
C LEU A 186 6.64 -7.34 6.40
N ARG A 187 6.99 -7.08 5.13
CA ARG A 187 6.02 -6.78 4.08
C ARG A 187 5.30 -8.02 3.55
N GLN A 188 5.70 -9.21 3.94
CA GLN A 188 4.97 -10.43 3.59
C GLN A 188 3.72 -10.54 4.49
N PRO A 189 2.51 -10.70 3.92
CA PRO A 189 1.28 -10.86 4.68
C PRO A 189 1.34 -11.89 5.83
N PRO A 190 1.92 -13.09 5.66
CA PRO A 190 2.02 -14.06 6.76
C PRO A 190 2.92 -13.61 7.90
N VAL A 191 3.99 -12.90 7.63
CA VAL A 191 4.87 -12.36 8.67
C VAL A 191 4.19 -11.24 9.43
N MET A 192 3.49 -10.33 8.72
CA MET A 192 2.74 -9.26 9.36
C MET A 192 1.61 -9.80 10.24
N ALA A 193 0.81 -10.76 9.73
CA ALA A 193 -0.22 -11.43 10.51
C ALA A 193 0.37 -12.14 11.74
N ALA A 194 1.50 -12.85 11.58
CA ALA A 194 2.20 -13.50 12.68
C ALA A 194 2.70 -12.52 13.76
N ALA A 195 3.22 -11.36 13.36
CA ALA A 195 3.66 -10.31 14.27
C ALA A 195 2.47 -9.67 15.01
N ARG A 196 1.41 -9.31 14.28
CA ARG A 196 0.16 -8.75 14.84
C ARG A 196 -0.50 -9.72 15.81
N MET A 197 -0.63 -11.00 15.43
CA MET A 197 -1.23 -12.04 16.25
C MET A 197 -0.47 -12.22 17.57
N LEU A 198 0.87 -12.29 17.52
CA LEU A 198 1.69 -12.38 18.73
C LEU A 198 1.50 -11.16 19.62
N ASN A 199 1.56 -9.95 19.06
CA ASN A 199 1.42 -8.71 19.81
C ASN A 199 0.03 -8.55 20.43
N ALA A 200 -1.04 -8.88 19.69
CA ALA A 200 -2.40 -8.94 20.23
C ALA A 200 -2.49 -9.88 21.42
N TRP A 201 -1.86 -11.06 21.30
CA TRP A 201 -1.83 -12.06 22.37
C TRP A 201 -1.16 -11.52 23.63
N VAL A 202 0.07 -11.00 23.50
CA VAL A 202 0.85 -10.55 24.67
C VAL A 202 0.34 -9.22 25.24
N ALA A 203 -0.20 -8.32 24.42
CA ALA A 203 -0.84 -7.07 24.86
C ALA A 203 -2.10 -7.31 25.69
N ALA A 204 -2.81 -8.41 25.43
CA ALA A 204 -3.94 -8.83 26.25
C ALA A 204 -3.52 -9.30 27.66
N GLY A 205 -2.22 -9.51 27.92
CA GLY A 205 -1.67 -9.90 29.21
C GLY A 205 -1.33 -8.73 30.15
N PRO A 206 -0.66 -9.00 31.28
CA PRO A 206 -0.17 -7.96 32.19
C PRO A 206 1.00 -7.19 31.56
N PHE A 207 1.15 -5.92 31.96
CA PHE A 207 2.26 -5.06 31.55
C PHE A 207 3.00 -4.50 32.79
N PRO A 208 4.11 -5.13 33.23
CA PRO A 208 4.80 -4.72 34.45
C PRO A 208 5.83 -3.60 34.24
N PHE A 209 5.89 -3.00 33.04
CA PHE A 209 6.98 -2.12 32.63
C PHE A 209 6.61 -0.64 32.55
N GLU A 210 5.45 -0.23 33.09
CA GLU A 210 4.97 1.17 33.06
C GLU A 210 6.05 2.18 33.51
N SER A 211 6.81 1.86 34.55
CA SER A 211 7.89 2.72 35.08
C SER A 211 9.11 2.89 34.16
N ARG A 212 9.26 2.00 33.17
CA ARG A 212 10.33 2.03 32.18
C ARG A 212 9.94 2.77 30.90
N TYR A 213 8.68 3.15 30.75
CA TYR A 213 8.23 3.90 29.59
C TYR A 213 8.97 5.25 29.49
N ARG A 214 9.41 5.57 28.27
CA ARG A 214 10.08 6.82 27.92
C ARG A 214 9.32 7.43 26.75
N PRO A 215 8.38 8.35 27.00
CA PRO A 215 7.51 8.90 25.96
C PRO A 215 8.32 9.54 24.82
N GLU A 216 9.46 10.17 25.11
CA GLU A 216 10.35 10.77 24.13
C GLU A 216 10.94 9.74 23.14
N VAL A 217 11.21 8.51 23.57
CA VAL A 217 11.71 7.43 22.70
C VAL A 217 10.58 6.93 21.80
N ALA A 218 9.39 6.72 22.36
CA ALA A 218 8.24 6.29 21.59
C ALA A 218 7.82 7.35 20.56
N GLY A 219 7.71 8.63 20.96
CA GLY A 219 7.34 9.74 20.09
C GLY A 219 8.35 9.97 18.96
N ARG A 220 9.65 9.90 19.26
CA ARG A 220 10.70 10.01 18.24
C ARG A 220 10.63 8.91 17.18
N ALA A 221 10.52 7.65 17.60
CA ALA A 221 10.37 6.54 16.66
C ALA A 221 9.06 6.62 15.87
N TRP A 222 7.96 7.03 16.52
CA TRP A 222 6.65 7.18 15.89
C TRP A 222 6.70 8.15 14.70
N GLN A 223 7.37 9.29 14.85
CA GLN A 223 7.58 10.24 13.77
C GLN A 223 8.57 9.70 12.70
N ALA A 224 9.65 9.03 13.13
CA ALA A 224 10.63 8.45 12.22
C ALA A 224 10.01 7.46 11.21
N ALA A 225 8.97 6.72 11.64
CA ALA A 225 8.25 5.75 10.83
C ALA A 225 7.70 6.33 9.51
N GLU A 226 7.42 7.63 9.44
CA GLU A 226 6.96 8.28 8.21
C GLU A 226 7.94 8.14 7.07
N THR A 227 9.24 8.10 7.33
CA THR A 227 10.23 7.94 6.26
C THR A 227 10.06 6.63 5.51
N LEU A 228 9.67 5.56 6.20
CA LEU A 228 9.40 4.27 5.60
C LEU A 228 8.02 4.16 4.97
N LEU A 229 7.04 4.92 5.46
CA LEU A 229 5.70 4.99 4.86
C LEU A 229 5.70 5.87 3.60
N ALA A 230 6.41 6.99 3.62
CA ALA A 230 6.66 7.82 2.46
C ALA A 230 7.57 7.10 1.44
N GLY A 231 8.56 6.33 1.91
CA GLY A 231 9.42 5.49 1.09
C GLY A 231 8.76 4.22 0.55
N ALA A 232 7.72 3.68 1.20
CA ALA A 232 6.92 2.57 0.68
C ALA A 232 6.07 2.97 -0.55
N ALA A 233 5.87 4.27 -0.80
CA ALA A 233 5.36 4.77 -2.08
C ALA A 233 6.40 4.68 -3.21
N ALA A 234 7.65 4.30 -2.88
CA ALA A 234 8.77 4.12 -3.80
C ALA A 234 9.39 2.72 -3.68
N THR A 235 8.58 1.66 -3.73
CA THR A 235 9.10 0.38 -4.23
C THR A 235 9.34 0.51 -5.74
N GLU A 236 10.61 0.65 -6.12
CA GLU A 236 11.10 0.43 -7.47
C GLU A 236 10.57 -0.94 -7.98
N THR A 237 9.70 -0.98 -8.99
CA THR A 237 10.06 -1.39 -10.36
C THR A 237 8.86 -1.22 -11.32
N GLY A 238 8.02 -0.19 -11.13
CA GLY A 238 7.01 0.19 -12.14
C GLY A 238 7.59 0.89 -13.37
N GLY A 239 8.78 1.49 -13.22
CA GLY A 239 9.42 2.33 -14.23
C GLY A 239 9.68 1.61 -15.56
N GLU A 240 10.17 0.36 -15.53
CA GLU A 240 10.45 -0.38 -16.77
C GLU A 240 9.20 -1.03 -17.39
N ARG A 241 8.23 -1.47 -16.55
CA ARG A 241 7.04 -2.20 -17.01
C ARG A 241 5.88 -1.29 -17.43
N GLY A 242 5.83 -0.08 -16.88
CA GLY A 242 4.77 0.90 -17.12
C GLY A 242 3.52 0.75 -16.25
N PHE A 243 3.57 -0.03 -15.16
CA PHE A 243 2.47 -0.22 -14.19
C PHE A 243 3.00 -0.83 -12.88
N ASP A 244 2.20 -0.78 -11.81
CA ASP A 244 2.62 -1.24 -10.47
C ASP A 244 2.35 -2.74 -10.22
N ARG A 245 1.23 -3.27 -10.74
CA ARG A 245 0.82 -4.67 -10.55
C ARG A 245 0.11 -5.24 -11.77
N GLU A 246 0.12 -6.56 -11.92
CA GLU A 246 -0.69 -7.24 -12.95
C GLU A 246 -2.19 -6.99 -12.70
N TYR A 247 -2.99 -6.97 -13.77
CA TYR A 247 -4.43 -6.77 -13.65
C TYR A 247 -5.10 -8.04 -13.09
N ALA A 248 -5.77 -7.93 -11.93
CA ALA A 248 -6.41 -9.07 -11.25
C ALA A 248 -7.95 -9.14 -11.43
N GLY A 249 -8.54 -8.22 -12.19
CA GLY A 249 -10.00 -8.11 -12.33
C GLY A 249 -10.69 -7.47 -11.13
N SER A 250 -11.87 -6.91 -11.36
CA SER A 250 -12.70 -6.34 -10.28
C SER A 250 -13.65 -7.41 -9.74
N ALA A 251 -13.37 -7.93 -8.54
CA ALA A 251 -14.28 -8.83 -7.85
C ALA A 251 -15.41 -8.05 -7.16
N VAL A 252 -16.65 -8.54 -7.27
CA VAL A 252 -17.77 -8.01 -6.48
C VAL A 252 -17.68 -8.61 -5.07
N PRO A 253 -17.62 -7.79 -4.00
CA PRO A 253 -17.70 -8.31 -2.64
C PRO A 253 -19.00 -9.12 -2.43
N PRO A 254 -18.97 -10.25 -1.71
CA PRO A 254 -20.17 -11.07 -1.48
C PRO A 254 -21.29 -10.33 -0.73
N GLU A 255 -20.95 -9.29 0.04
CA GLU A 255 -21.89 -8.41 0.71
C GLU A 255 -21.72 -6.96 0.23
N LEU A 256 -22.78 -6.38 -0.34
CA LEU A 256 -22.82 -4.96 -0.69
C LEU A 256 -23.22 -4.15 0.55
N PRO A 257 -22.59 -2.99 0.83
CA PRO A 257 -22.95 -2.16 1.97
C PRO A 257 -24.45 -1.81 1.94
N ALA A 258 -25.15 -2.03 3.06
CA ALA A 258 -26.58 -1.70 3.22
C ALA A 258 -26.89 -0.19 3.06
N GLN A 259 -25.86 0.63 2.95
CA GLN A 259 -25.93 2.09 3.02
C GLN A 259 -26.05 2.74 1.63
N ARG A 260 -27.13 2.38 0.93
CA ARG A 260 -27.87 3.09 -0.14
C ARG A 260 -28.72 2.04 -0.84
N SER A 261 -29.94 2.40 -1.24
CA SER A 261 -30.83 1.59 -2.09
C SER A 261 -30.19 1.36 -3.47
N PHE A 262 -29.14 0.54 -3.53
CA PHE A 262 -28.50 0.12 -4.76
C PHE A 262 -29.25 -1.09 -5.31
N ASP A 263 -29.61 -1.02 -6.58
CA ASP A 263 -29.95 -2.21 -7.35
C ASP A 263 -28.68 -3.06 -7.48
N ALA A 264 -28.62 -4.14 -6.69
CA ALA A 264 -27.48 -5.04 -6.63
C ALA A 264 -27.19 -5.69 -7.99
N ASP A 265 -28.21 -5.89 -8.83
CA ASP A 265 -28.04 -6.44 -10.17
C ASP A 265 -27.45 -5.41 -11.11
N ALA A 266 -27.90 -4.16 -11.04
CA ALA A 266 -27.29 -3.06 -11.78
C ALA A 266 -25.82 -2.82 -11.38
N TYR A 267 -25.49 -2.94 -10.09
CA TYR A 267 -24.11 -2.85 -9.61
C TYR A 267 -23.25 -4.01 -10.12
N ARG A 268 -23.73 -5.25 -9.99
CA ARG A 268 -23.03 -6.45 -10.51
C ARG A 268 -22.80 -6.37 -12.03
N ALA A 269 -23.81 -5.92 -12.77
CA ALA A 269 -23.70 -5.69 -14.20
C ALA A 269 -22.66 -4.60 -14.52
N GLY A 270 -22.62 -3.52 -13.73
CA GLY A 270 -21.63 -2.46 -13.86
C GLY A 270 -20.19 -2.93 -13.63
N VAL A 271 -19.95 -3.75 -12.60
CA VAL A 271 -18.63 -4.33 -12.31
C VAL A 271 -18.21 -5.32 -13.39
N SER A 272 -19.12 -6.20 -13.84
CA SER A 272 -18.84 -7.14 -14.91
C SER A 272 -18.52 -6.43 -16.23
N GLU A 273 -19.25 -5.37 -16.57
CA GLU A 273 -18.99 -4.57 -17.77
C GLU A 273 -17.66 -3.81 -17.68
N HIS A 274 -17.30 -3.30 -16.49
CA HIS A 274 -16.01 -2.67 -16.26
C HIS A 274 -14.86 -3.66 -16.46
N ASP A 275 -14.90 -4.84 -15.82
CA ASP A 275 -13.87 -5.88 -15.98
C ASP A 275 -13.77 -6.34 -17.45
N ARG A 276 -14.91 -6.48 -18.13
CA ARG A 276 -14.97 -6.81 -19.56
C ARG A 276 -14.29 -5.75 -20.43
N LEU A 277 -14.48 -4.46 -20.14
CA LEU A 277 -13.80 -3.36 -20.86
C LEU A 277 -12.30 -3.34 -20.59
N CYS A 278 -11.89 -3.53 -19.33
CA CYS A 278 -10.48 -3.60 -18.96
C CYS A 278 -9.78 -4.73 -19.70
N ARG A 279 -10.37 -5.94 -19.70
CA ARG A 279 -9.85 -7.08 -20.46
C ARG A 279 -9.80 -6.82 -21.96
N ALA A 280 -10.84 -6.19 -22.53
CA ALA A 280 -10.82 -5.84 -23.95
C ALA A 280 -9.66 -4.90 -24.31
N LEU A 281 -9.32 -3.93 -23.45
CA LEU A 281 -8.17 -3.05 -23.66
C LEU A 281 -6.84 -3.81 -23.50
N ILE A 282 -6.73 -4.65 -22.48
CA ILE A 282 -5.54 -5.49 -22.25
C ILE A 282 -5.31 -6.40 -23.45
N ASP A 283 -6.33 -7.10 -23.94
CA ASP A 283 -6.25 -8.00 -25.09
C ASP A 283 -5.83 -7.24 -26.36
N HIS A 284 -6.41 -6.05 -26.58
CA HIS A 284 -6.07 -5.20 -27.72
C HIS A 284 -4.60 -4.76 -27.70
N LEU A 285 -4.10 -4.29 -26.56
CA LEU A 285 -2.72 -3.84 -26.41
C LEU A 285 -1.73 -5.01 -26.42
N THR A 286 -2.10 -6.15 -25.85
CA THR A 286 -1.27 -7.36 -25.82
C THR A 286 -1.09 -7.93 -27.23
N ALA A 287 -2.10 -7.82 -28.10
CA ALA A 287 -1.98 -8.20 -29.51
C ALA A 287 -0.88 -7.41 -30.26
N ASP A 288 -0.61 -6.18 -29.81
CA ASP A 288 0.47 -5.32 -30.32
C ASP A 288 1.79 -5.48 -29.52
N GLY A 289 1.88 -6.47 -28.64
CA GLY A 289 3.06 -6.75 -27.81
C GLY A 289 3.24 -5.79 -26.64
N VAL A 290 2.24 -4.98 -26.31
CA VAL A 290 2.27 -4.04 -25.18
C VAL A 290 1.77 -4.74 -23.92
N ARG A 291 2.55 -4.70 -22.85
CA ARG A 291 2.12 -5.19 -21.53
C ARG A 291 1.32 -4.12 -20.81
N VAL A 292 0.24 -4.55 -20.16
CA VAL A 292 -0.69 -3.68 -19.45
C VAL A 292 -0.93 -4.25 -18.06
N GLY A 293 -0.97 -3.38 -17.05
CA GLY A 293 -1.32 -3.75 -15.68
C GLY A 293 -2.13 -2.65 -15.01
N ALA A 294 -2.26 -2.71 -13.69
CA ALA A 294 -3.01 -1.76 -12.88
C ALA A 294 -2.08 -0.94 -11.96
N GLY A 295 -2.53 0.26 -11.62
CA GLY A 295 -1.78 1.19 -10.78
C GLY A 295 -0.54 1.77 -11.47
N LEU A 296 -0.14 2.97 -11.05
CA LEU A 296 1.12 3.58 -11.47
C LEU A 296 1.70 4.47 -10.36
N HIS A 297 2.90 4.13 -9.88
CA HIS A 297 3.59 4.81 -8.80
C HIS A 297 2.72 5.06 -7.57
N GLY A 298 1.84 4.12 -7.20
CA GLY A 298 0.91 4.25 -6.08
C GLY A 298 -0.32 5.11 -6.36
N VAL A 299 -0.56 5.53 -7.61
CA VAL A 299 -1.85 6.10 -8.04
C VAL A 299 -2.76 4.97 -8.51
N PRO A 300 -4.01 4.86 -8.01
CA PRO A 300 -4.90 3.73 -8.27
C PRO A 300 -5.62 3.88 -9.63
N VAL A 301 -4.86 4.00 -10.71
CA VAL A 301 -5.40 3.98 -12.08
C VAL A 301 -5.89 2.56 -12.42
N ASP A 302 -6.98 2.45 -13.16
CA ASP A 302 -7.56 1.15 -13.54
C ASP A 302 -6.56 0.35 -14.38
N LEU A 303 -5.97 1.00 -15.39
CA LEU A 303 -4.92 0.41 -16.23
C LEU A 303 -3.78 1.40 -16.49
N ALA A 304 -2.56 0.87 -16.63
CA ALA A 304 -1.38 1.59 -17.03
C ALA A 304 -0.49 0.72 -17.93
N TRP A 305 0.20 1.36 -18.86
CA TRP A 305 1.16 0.69 -19.74
C TRP A 305 2.19 1.68 -20.28
N ARG A 306 3.28 1.12 -20.79
CA ARG A 306 4.28 1.85 -21.57
C ARG A 306 4.25 1.34 -23.00
N ASP A 307 4.24 2.26 -23.97
CA ASP A 307 4.33 1.86 -25.38
C ASP A 307 5.77 1.62 -25.84
N ALA A 308 5.93 1.18 -27.09
CA ALA A 308 7.23 0.90 -27.69
C ALA A 308 8.16 2.13 -27.78
N ASP A 309 7.60 3.34 -27.80
CA ASP A 309 8.36 4.59 -27.81
C ASP A 309 8.70 5.07 -26.38
N GLY A 310 8.34 4.29 -25.36
CA GLY A 310 8.61 4.59 -23.96
C GLY A 310 7.63 5.56 -23.32
N ARG A 311 6.53 5.96 -23.98
CA ARG A 311 5.52 6.83 -23.37
C ARG A 311 4.68 6.07 -22.37
N GLN A 312 4.42 6.74 -21.26
CA GLN A 312 3.56 6.23 -20.20
C GLN A 312 2.10 6.60 -20.45
N PHE A 313 1.21 5.63 -20.39
CA PHE A 313 -0.24 5.82 -20.46
C PHE A 313 -0.89 5.43 -19.14
N ILE A 314 -2.01 6.05 -18.86
CA ILE A 314 -2.95 5.65 -17.81
C ILE A 314 -4.36 5.64 -18.39
N ALA A 315 -5.18 4.69 -17.98
CA ALA A 315 -6.58 4.64 -18.35
C ALA A 315 -7.48 4.58 -17.11
N GLU A 316 -8.57 5.34 -17.19
CA GLU A 316 -9.76 5.20 -16.35
C GLU A 316 -10.86 4.56 -17.18
N VAL A 317 -11.52 3.51 -16.66
CA VAL A 317 -12.50 2.69 -17.36
C VAL A 317 -13.86 2.82 -16.71
N LYS A 318 -14.86 3.32 -17.45
CA LYS A 318 -16.23 3.47 -16.96
C LYS A 318 -17.22 2.60 -17.73
N SER A 319 -17.94 1.76 -16.99
CA SER A 319 -19.14 1.12 -17.51
C SER A 319 -20.29 2.13 -17.50
N VAL A 320 -20.75 2.48 -18.70
CA VAL A 320 -21.80 3.46 -18.90
C VAL A 320 -23.11 2.76 -19.26
N LEU A 321 -24.15 3.00 -18.45
CA LEU A 321 -25.54 2.62 -18.71
C LEU A 321 -26.34 3.84 -19.20
N GLU A 322 -27.50 3.61 -19.84
CA GLU A 322 -28.32 4.70 -20.41
C GLU A 322 -28.65 5.83 -19.45
N VAL A 323 -28.90 5.48 -18.19
CA VAL A 323 -29.38 6.41 -17.18
C VAL A 323 -28.27 7.17 -16.46
N ASN A 324 -26.99 6.78 -16.62
CA ASN A 324 -25.88 7.32 -15.83
C ASN A 324 -24.70 7.86 -16.67
N GLU A 325 -24.88 8.00 -17.99
CA GLU A 325 -23.83 8.38 -18.94
C GLU A 325 -23.10 9.67 -18.59
N VAL A 326 -23.82 10.77 -18.40
CA VAL A 326 -23.21 12.07 -18.09
C VAL A 326 -22.48 12.04 -16.74
N GLU A 327 -23.03 11.31 -15.76
CA GLU A 327 -22.43 11.19 -14.43
C GLU A 327 -21.13 10.39 -14.48
N GLN A 328 -21.13 9.23 -15.13
CA GLN A 328 -19.95 8.38 -15.28
C GLN A 328 -18.85 9.06 -16.10
N LEU A 329 -19.21 9.77 -17.17
CA LEU A 329 -18.25 10.53 -17.98
C LEU A 329 -17.60 11.67 -17.18
N ARG A 330 -18.39 12.43 -16.40
CA ARG A 330 -17.85 13.47 -15.50
C ARG A 330 -16.93 12.89 -14.45
N LEU A 331 -17.35 11.80 -13.82
CA LEU A 331 -16.59 11.13 -12.78
C LEU A 331 -15.26 10.60 -13.34
N GLY A 332 -15.32 9.85 -14.45
CA GLY A 332 -14.12 9.29 -15.09
C GLY A 332 -13.16 10.36 -15.59
N LEU A 333 -13.67 11.44 -16.20
CA LEU A 333 -12.83 12.57 -16.61
C LEU A 333 -12.17 13.26 -15.40
N GLY A 334 -12.93 13.47 -14.31
CA GLY A 334 -12.40 14.04 -13.08
C GLY A 334 -11.26 13.20 -12.50
N GLN A 335 -11.46 11.88 -12.43
CA GLN A 335 -10.47 10.94 -11.91
C GLN A 335 -9.21 10.90 -12.77
N VAL A 336 -9.32 10.76 -14.10
CA VAL A 336 -8.13 10.65 -14.95
C VAL A 336 -7.29 11.93 -14.95
N LEU A 337 -7.93 13.10 -14.85
CA LEU A 337 -7.23 14.38 -14.72
C LEU A 337 -6.52 14.52 -13.37
N GLU A 338 -7.15 14.05 -12.30
CA GLU A 338 -6.60 14.03 -10.95
C GLU A 338 -5.38 13.11 -10.86
N TYR A 339 -5.48 11.89 -11.41
CA TYR A 339 -4.37 10.94 -11.48
C TYR A 339 -3.19 11.50 -12.26
N ARG A 340 -3.44 12.10 -13.43
CA ARG A 340 -2.41 12.78 -14.23
C ARG A 340 -1.72 13.88 -13.43
N HIS A 341 -2.46 14.66 -12.65
CA HIS A 341 -1.88 15.71 -11.82
C HIS A 341 -0.98 15.13 -10.71
N ARG A 342 -1.43 14.09 -10.00
CA ARG A 342 -0.62 13.42 -8.96
C ARG A 342 0.66 12.81 -9.52
N LEU A 343 0.59 12.20 -10.70
CA LEU A 343 1.75 11.62 -11.39
C LEU A 343 2.72 12.70 -11.86
N ALA A 344 2.21 13.82 -12.41
CA ALA A 344 3.03 14.94 -12.82
C ALA A 344 3.79 15.57 -11.62
N ALA A 345 3.16 15.67 -10.45
CA ALA A 345 3.81 16.13 -9.22
C ALA A 345 4.98 15.22 -8.78
N ARG A 346 5.02 13.97 -9.28
CA ARG A 346 6.10 12.99 -9.07
C ARG A 346 7.07 12.93 -10.25
N GLY A 347 7.00 13.87 -11.19
CA GLY A 347 7.86 13.92 -12.38
C GLY A 347 7.49 12.92 -13.48
N ILE A 348 6.33 12.25 -13.38
CA ILE A 348 5.90 11.24 -14.33
C ILE A 348 4.94 11.87 -15.34
N VAL A 349 5.36 11.96 -16.60
CA VAL A 349 4.53 12.46 -17.69
C VAL A 349 3.73 11.31 -18.26
N VAL A 350 2.40 11.44 -18.24
CA VAL A 350 1.48 10.41 -18.73
C VAL A 350 0.52 10.94 -19.79
N VAL A 351 0.10 10.04 -20.68
CA VAL A 351 -1.00 10.25 -21.62
C VAL A 351 -2.28 9.68 -20.99
N PRO A 352 -3.25 10.53 -20.61
CA PRO A 352 -4.49 10.07 -19.98
C PRO A 352 -5.47 9.53 -21.02
N VAL A 353 -6.09 8.40 -20.71
CA VAL A 353 -7.10 7.73 -21.52
C VAL A 353 -8.37 7.53 -20.69
N LEU A 354 -9.52 7.86 -21.26
CA LEU A 354 -10.82 7.55 -20.69
C LEU A 354 -11.49 6.52 -21.58
N VAL A 355 -11.78 5.34 -21.04
CA VAL A 355 -12.42 4.24 -21.76
C VAL A 355 -13.84 4.08 -21.27
N VAL A 356 -14.80 4.08 -22.19
CA VAL A 356 -16.22 3.93 -21.86
C VAL A 356 -16.91 2.89 -22.74
N SER A 357 -17.86 2.12 -22.20
CA SER A 357 -18.64 1.20 -23.03
C SER A 357 -19.47 1.92 -24.09
N ARG A 358 -19.93 3.14 -23.80
CA ARG A 358 -20.73 3.97 -24.71
C ARG A 358 -20.56 5.45 -24.41
N CYS A 359 -20.64 6.26 -25.46
CA CYS A 359 -20.73 7.71 -25.42
C CYS A 359 -21.62 8.16 -26.60
N THR A 360 -22.80 8.67 -26.29
CA THR A 360 -23.81 9.12 -27.24
C THR A 360 -23.80 10.64 -27.42
N ASP A 361 -23.43 11.36 -26.37
CA ASP A 361 -23.28 12.81 -26.42
C ASP A 361 -22.00 13.22 -27.17
N ARG A 362 -22.21 13.91 -28.29
CA ARG A 362 -21.15 14.34 -29.23
C ARG A 362 -20.24 15.43 -28.66
N ALA A 363 -20.58 16.05 -27.53
CA ALA A 363 -19.72 17.03 -26.88
C ALA A 363 -18.49 16.39 -26.23
N TRP A 364 -18.59 15.15 -25.74
CA TRP A 364 -17.54 14.50 -24.97
C TRP A 364 -16.21 14.24 -25.69
N PRO A 365 -16.19 13.84 -26.97
CA PRO A 365 -14.95 13.78 -27.72
C PRO A 365 -14.21 15.13 -27.77
N VAL A 366 -14.94 16.24 -27.88
CA VAL A 366 -14.37 17.60 -27.89
C VAL A 366 -13.86 17.96 -26.50
N ILE A 367 -14.65 17.73 -25.45
CA ILE A 367 -14.26 17.99 -24.05
C ILE A 367 -12.99 17.20 -23.69
N CYS A 368 -12.92 15.92 -24.04
CA CYS A 368 -11.72 15.12 -23.78
C CYS A 368 -10.52 15.65 -24.57
N GLY A 369 -10.72 15.99 -25.85
CA GLY A 369 -9.68 16.60 -26.70
C GLY A 369 -9.11 17.90 -26.13
N ASP A 370 -9.96 18.83 -25.71
CA ASP A 370 -9.55 20.12 -25.10
C ASP A 370 -8.74 19.91 -23.81
N ASN A 371 -8.98 18.80 -23.09
CA ASN A 371 -8.26 18.42 -21.88
C ASN A 371 -7.06 17.48 -22.14
N ARG A 372 -6.76 17.19 -23.41
CA ARG A 372 -5.72 16.23 -23.85
C ARG A 372 -5.91 14.83 -23.24
N VAL A 373 -7.16 14.37 -23.18
CA VAL A 373 -7.56 13.02 -22.78
C VAL A 373 -8.01 12.25 -24.02
N ILE A 374 -7.48 11.05 -24.23
CA ILE A 374 -7.91 10.17 -25.32
C ILE A 374 -9.20 9.49 -24.88
N LEU A 375 -10.30 9.71 -25.60
CA LEU A 375 -11.55 8.99 -25.37
C LEU A 375 -11.59 7.73 -26.24
N LEU A 376 -11.71 6.57 -25.60
CA LEU A 376 -11.97 5.29 -26.25
C LEU A 376 -13.39 4.83 -25.93
N GLN A 377 -14.11 4.37 -26.95
CA GLN A 377 -15.49 3.90 -26.80
C GLN A 377 -15.63 2.47 -27.30
N GLY A 378 -16.47 1.67 -26.62
CA GLY A 378 -16.88 0.35 -27.09
C GLY A 378 -15.87 -0.75 -26.76
N GLN A 379 -15.68 -1.71 -27.67
CA GLN A 379 -14.72 -2.81 -27.49
C GLN A 379 -13.87 -2.98 -28.73
N GLY A 380 -12.59 -2.61 -28.65
CA GLY A 380 -11.55 -3.10 -29.56
C GLY A 380 -11.79 -2.82 -31.05
N THR A 381 -12.44 -1.71 -31.42
CA THR A 381 -12.59 -1.34 -32.83
C THR A 381 -11.26 -0.80 -33.37
N SER A 382 -11.09 -0.79 -34.69
CA SER A 382 -9.99 -0.11 -35.40
C SER A 382 -9.79 1.35 -34.98
N ASP A 383 -10.81 1.94 -34.36
CA ASP A 383 -10.79 3.31 -33.86
C ASP A 383 -9.87 3.46 -32.64
N TRP A 384 -9.68 2.39 -31.84
CA TRP A 384 -8.79 2.41 -30.68
C TRP A 384 -7.34 2.56 -31.10
N THR A 385 -6.88 1.74 -32.06
CA THR A 385 -5.52 1.84 -32.60
C THR A 385 -5.28 3.23 -33.20
N ALA A 386 -6.23 3.77 -33.95
CA ALA A 386 -6.12 5.10 -34.54
C ALA A 386 -6.04 6.21 -33.47
N ALA A 387 -6.89 6.15 -32.44
CA ALA A 387 -6.91 7.14 -31.36
C ALA A 387 -5.64 7.09 -30.51
N LEU A 388 -5.20 5.89 -30.12
CA LEU A 388 -3.98 5.67 -29.36
C LEU A 388 -2.76 6.09 -30.17
N THR A 389 -2.70 5.80 -31.47
CA THR A 389 -1.62 6.22 -32.38
C THR A 389 -1.62 7.72 -32.63
N LYS A 390 -2.78 8.38 -32.71
CA LYS A 390 -2.85 9.83 -32.83
C LYS A 390 -2.32 10.53 -31.58
N GLY A 391 -2.59 9.95 -30.40
CA GLY A 391 -1.96 10.35 -29.14
C GLY A 391 -0.44 10.13 -29.09
N ARG A 392 0.13 9.39 -30.05
CA ARG A 392 1.58 9.18 -30.20
C ARG A 392 2.30 10.30 -30.95
N GLN A 393 1.61 11.20 -31.65
CA GLN A 393 2.31 12.29 -32.31
C GLN A 393 2.58 13.43 -31.31
N PRO A 394 3.85 13.81 -31.05
CA PRO A 394 4.11 15.04 -30.32
C PRO A 394 3.57 16.21 -31.14
N ASP A 395 2.89 17.15 -30.49
CA ASP A 395 2.41 18.39 -31.10
C ASP A 395 3.57 19.10 -31.82
N ALA A 396 3.68 18.88 -33.13
CA ALA A 396 4.48 19.71 -34.01
C ALA A 396 3.72 21.03 -34.19
N GLY A 397 3.98 22.01 -33.32
CA GLY A 397 3.64 23.41 -33.60
C GLY A 397 3.01 24.18 -32.45
N VAL A 398 3.84 24.71 -31.56
CA VAL A 398 3.66 26.10 -31.11
C VAL A 398 4.86 26.87 -31.66
N GLY A 399 4.65 27.43 -32.85
CA GLY A 399 5.61 28.33 -33.47
C GLY A 399 5.82 29.54 -32.56
N ALA A 400 7.10 29.86 -32.38
CA ALA A 400 7.55 31.15 -31.89
C ALA A 400 6.90 32.26 -32.75
N THR A 401 5.95 32.97 -32.18
CA THR A 401 5.50 34.24 -32.73
C THR A 401 6.53 35.31 -32.37
N ALA A 402 7.26 35.66 -33.43
CA ALA A 402 8.00 36.89 -33.68
C ALA A 402 7.82 38.03 -32.66
N GLY A 403 8.98 38.57 -32.25
CA GLY A 403 9.08 39.88 -31.61
C GLY A 403 8.42 40.95 -32.48
N ALA A 404 7.42 41.60 -31.90
CA ALA A 404 6.93 42.88 -32.38
C ALA A 404 7.79 43.97 -31.75
N ASP A 405 8.66 44.51 -32.60
CA ASP A 405 9.42 45.74 -32.43
C ASP A 405 8.44 46.92 -32.25
N VAL A 406 8.36 47.47 -31.04
CA VAL A 406 7.61 48.70 -30.76
C VAL A 406 8.57 49.88 -30.97
N SER A 407 8.67 50.30 -32.23
CA SER A 407 9.16 51.62 -32.59
C SER A 407 7.99 52.60 -32.54
N LEU A 408 7.85 53.35 -31.44
CA LEU A 408 7.03 54.54 -31.39
C LEU A 408 7.94 55.77 -31.45
N GLY A 409 7.96 56.35 -32.65
CA GLY A 409 8.63 57.60 -32.95
C GLY A 409 8.09 58.75 -32.10
N ARG A 410 9.04 59.58 -31.66
CA ARG A 410 8.80 60.97 -31.27
C ARG A 410 8.43 61.76 -32.51
N ASP A 411 7.20 62.23 -32.60
CA ASP A 411 6.89 63.41 -33.40
C ASP A 411 6.87 64.65 -32.50
N LYS A 412 7.71 65.62 -32.90
CA LYS A 412 7.61 67.02 -32.51
C LYS A 412 6.65 67.71 -33.48
N ALA A 413 5.64 68.38 -32.94
CA ALA A 413 5.15 69.67 -33.40
C ALA A 413 4.46 70.37 -32.22
#